data_AF-A0A059NVD3-F1
#
_entry.id   AF-A0A059NVD3-F1
#
_cell.length_a   1.000
_cell.length_b   1.000
_cell.length_c   1.000
_cell.angle_alpha   90.00
_cell.angle_beta   90.00
_cell.angle_gamma   90.00
#
_symmetry.space_group_name_H-M   'P 1'
#
loop_
_entity.id
_entity.type
_entity.pdbx_description
1 polymer ?
#
loop_
_entity_poly.entity_id
_entity_poly.type
_entity_poly.pdbx_seq_one_letter_code
_entity_poly.pdbx_strand_id
1 'polypeptide(L)'
;MEQTSRSLFPLSNIWLDELPTTFTHAFLECLAYEWMVEIVHPYPLPLLEEKEIVLTISMEQTDGTTIAKLPIESYSIEAGHEFTVYRFYMYPPK
;
A
#
# COMPACT_ATOMS: atom_id res chain seq x y z
N MET A 1 18.15 -10.61 21.79
CA MET A 1 16.93 -10.90 21.01
C MET A 1 16.30 -9.56 20.73
N GLU A 2 16.71 -8.91 19.66
CA GLU A 2 16.19 -7.59 19.29
C GLU A 2 14.83 -7.82 18.65
N GLN A 3 13.79 -7.51 19.42
CA GLN A 3 12.46 -7.32 18.89
C GLN A 3 12.52 -6.04 18.04
N THR A 4 12.90 -6.19 16.78
CA THR A 4 12.74 -5.12 15.78
C THR A 4 11.24 -4.92 15.62
N SER A 5 10.66 -4.02 16.42
CA SER A 5 9.28 -3.59 16.23
C SER A 5 9.19 -3.05 14.81
N ARG A 6 8.63 -3.85 13.90
CA ARG A 6 8.26 -3.37 12.57
C ARG A 6 7.31 -2.20 12.81
N SER A 7 7.67 -1.03 12.30
CA SER A 7 6.81 0.15 12.36
C SER A 7 5.69 -0.02 11.35
N LEU A 8 4.65 -0.74 11.76
CA LEU A 8 3.45 -1.01 10.99
C LEU A 8 2.37 0.00 11.37
N PHE A 9 1.96 0.80 10.40
CA PHE A 9 0.93 1.82 10.54
C PHE A 9 -0.32 1.39 9.77
N PRO A 10 -1.41 1.02 10.46
CA PRO A 10 -2.66 0.65 9.80
C PRO A 10 -3.22 1.82 8.98
N LEU A 11 -3.74 1.52 7.79
CA LEU A 11 -4.32 2.51 6.89
C LEU A 11 -5.86 2.48 6.97
N SER A 12 -6.47 3.67 7.04
CA SER A 12 -7.93 3.86 7.00
C SER A 12 -8.43 4.10 5.58
N ASN A 13 -7.67 4.83 4.76
CA ASN A 13 -8.03 5.16 3.39
C ASN A 13 -6.80 5.05 2.46
N ILE A 14 -7.02 4.59 1.22
CA ILE A 14 -5.99 4.51 0.18
C ILE A 14 -6.58 5.03 -1.13
N TRP A 15 -5.78 5.79 -1.87
CA TRP A 15 -6.09 6.21 -3.23
C TRP A 15 -4.93 5.86 -4.17
N LEU A 16 -5.21 5.03 -5.17
CA LEU A 16 -4.27 4.68 -6.23
C LEU A 16 -4.57 5.56 -7.45
N ASP A 17 -3.61 6.37 -7.87
CA ASP A 17 -3.80 7.41 -8.91
C ASP A 17 -5.08 8.24 -8.70
N GLU A 18 -5.25 8.76 -7.48
CA GLU A 18 -6.40 9.56 -7.04
C GLU A 18 -7.73 8.80 -6.96
N LEU A 19 -7.78 7.52 -7.32
CA LEU A 19 -8.99 6.69 -7.24
C LEU A 19 -9.08 6.00 -5.88
N PRO A 20 -10.20 6.15 -5.16
CA PRO A 20 -10.39 5.50 -3.87
C PRO A 20 -10.32 3.97 -4.04
N THR A 21 -9.53 3.33 -3.19
CA THR A 21 -9.25 1.90 -3.26
C THR A 21 -9.80 1.25 -1.99
N THR A 22 -10.74 0.34 -2.16
CA THR A 22 -11.25 -0.49 -1.07
C THR A 22 -10.23 -1.57 -0.71
N PHE A 23 -10.25 -2.05 0.53
CA PHE A 23 -9.39 -3.14 0.98
C PHE A 23 -10.00 -3.83 2.20
N THR A 24 -9.57 -5.07 2.47
CA THR A 24 -9.90 -5.76 3.73
C THR A 24 -8.93 -5.33 4.83
N HIS A 25 -7.63 -5.33 4.51
CA HIS A 25 -6.58 -4.87 5.40
C HIS A 25 -5.52 -4.12 4.60
N ALA A 26 -4.97 -3.06 5.18
CA ALA A 26 -3.80 -2.39 4.63
C ALA A 26 -2.95 -1.75 5.72
N PHE A 27 -1.65 -1.71 5.49
CA PHE A 27 -0.69 -1.05 6.37
C PHE A 27 0.47 -0.44 5.60
N LEU A 28 1.05 0.61 6.17
CA LEU A 28 2.33 1.17 5.79
C LEU A 28 3.42 0.58 6.70
N GLU A 29 4.46 0.02 6.12
CA GLU A 29 5.67 -0.39 6.81
C GLU A 29 6.83 0.54 6.42
N CYS A 30 7.40 1.22 7.41
CA CYS A 30 8.57 2.08 7.22
C CYS A 30 9.85 1.26 7.38
N LEU A 31 10.42 0.77 6.28
CA LEU A 31 11.70 0.07 6.27
C LEU A 31 12.86 1.09 6.30
N ALA A 32 14.10 0.60 6.45
CA ALA A 32 15.26 1.46 6.68
C ALA A 32 15.56 2.46 5.53
N TYR A 33 15.22 2.11 4.29
CA TYR A 33 15.51 2.91 3.09
C TYR A 33 14.34 3.06 2.13
N GLU A 34 13.24 2.35 2.41
CA GLU A 34 12.06 2.30 1.56
C GLU A 34 10.82 2.18 2.45
N TRP A 35 9.68 2.59 1.92
CA TRP A 35 8.38 2.37 2.51
C TRP A 35 7.65 1.33 1.69
N MET A 36 6.92 0.45 2.38
CA MET A 36 6.08 -0.55 1.74
C MET A 36 4.63 -0.33 2.17
N VAL A 37 3.72 -0.29 1.22
CA VAL A 37 2.28 -0.39 1.51
C VAL A 37 1.81 -1.77 1.06
N GLU A 38 1.29 -2.54 2.01
CA GLU A 38 0.63 -3.81 1.72
C GLU A 38 -0.88 -3.61 1.75
N ILE A 39 -1.57 -4.08 0.71
CA ILE A 39 -3.02 -4.08 0.58
C ILE A 39 -3.47 -5.52 0.38
N VAL A 40 -4.36 -5.99 1.25
CA VAL A 40 -5.03 -7.28 1.12
C VAL A 40 -6.45 -7.03 0.60
N HIS A 41 -6.78 -7.64 -0.52
CA HIS A 41 -8.09 -7.55 -1.15
C HIS A 41 -8.65 -8.96 -1.41
N PRO A 42 -9.95 -9.22 -1.19
CA PRO A 42 -10.53 -10.54 -1.39
C PRO A 42 -10.66 -10.92 -2.87
N TYR A 43 -10.58 -9.93 -3.76
CA TYR A 43 -10.61 -10.08 -5.21
C TYR A 43 -9.46 -9.31 -5.86
N PRO A 44 -9.13 -9.55 -7.14
CA PRO A 44 -8.25 -8.65 -7.86
C PRO A 44 -8.75 -7.20 -7.81
N LEU A 45 -7.84 -6.23 -7.66
CA LEU A 45 -8.20 -4.82 -7.69
C LEU A 45 -8.52 -4.44 -9.14
N PRO A 46 -9.75 -3.96 -9.44
CA PRO A 46 -10.15 -3.68 -10.82
C PRO A 46 -9.20 -2.72 -11.53
N LEU A 47 -8.65 -1.76 -10.79
CA LEU A 47 -7.72 -0.77 -11.33
C LEU A 47 -6.43 -1.38 -11.90
N LEU A 48 -5.92 -2.45 -11.29
CA LEU A 48 -4.72 -3.15 -11.75
C LEU A 48 -5.01 -4.17 -12.85
N GLU A 49 -6.27 -4.53 -13.05
CA GLU A 49 -6.71 -5.33 -14.20
C GLU A 49 -6.95 -4.44 -15.44
N GLU A 50 -7.41 -3.20 -15.25
CA GLU A 50 -7.76 -2.28 -16.33
C GLU A 50 -6.65 -1.28 -16.71
N LYS A 51 -5.82 -0.84 -15.77
CA LYS A 51 -4.65 0.02 -16.05
C LYS A 51 -3.37 -0.80 -16.07
N GLU A 52 -2.58 -0.63 -17.13
CA GLU A 52 -1.24 -1.24 -17.24
C GLU A 52 -0.27 -0.77 -16.14
N ILE A 53 -0.45 0.45 -15.58
CA ILE A 53 0.50 1.02 -14.60
C ILE A 53 -0.25 1.93 -13.61
N VAL A 54 -0.06 1.69 -12.31
CA VAL A 54 -0.39 2.62 -11.22
C VAL A 54 0.88 3.37 -10.83
N LEU A 55 0.84 4.70 -10.81
CA LEU A 55 2.03 5.54 -10.65
C LEU A 55 2.18 6.13 -9.26
N THR A 56 1.07 6.39 -8.59
CA THR A 56 1.06 7.09 -7.32
C THR A 56 0.09 6.48 -6.32
N ILE A 57 0.43 6.61 -5.05
CA ILE A 57 -0.42 6.21 -3.93
C ILE A 57 -0.55 7.36 -2.94
N SER A 58 -1.78 7.62 -2.51
CA SER A 58 -2.09 8.46 -1.35
C SER A 58 -2.70 7.57 -0.29
N MET A 59 -2.47 7.90 0.98
CA MET A 59 -2.91 7.08 2.10
C MET A 59 -3.21 7.94 3.32
N GLU A 60 -4.14 7.46 4.13
CA GLU A 60 -4.46 7.97 5.46
C GLU A 60 -4.26 6.86 6.48
N GLN A 61 -3.55 7.16 7.55
CA GLN A 61 -3.35 6.26 8.69
C GLN A 61 -4.54 6.36 9.65
N THR A 62 -4.74 5.34 10.48
CA THR A 62 -5.84 5.32 11.48
C THR A 62 -5.77 6.43 12.53
N ASP A 63 -4.62 7.10 12.68
CA ASP A 63 -4.44 8.26 13.56
C ASP A 63 -4.78 9.60 12.88
N GLY A 64 -5.16 9.58 11.60
CA GLY A 64 -5.48 10.75 10.79
C GLY A 64 -4.28 11.33 10.01
N THR A 65 -3.08 10.76 10.14
CA THR A 65 -1.92 11.18 9.35
C THR A 65 -2.15 10.89 7.87
N THR A 66 -2.00 11.90 7.01
CA THR A 66 -2.18 11.76 5.56
C THR A 66 -0.86 11.92 4.83
N ILE A 67 -0.64 11.04 3.85
CA ILE A 67 0.48 11.10 2.91
C ILE A 67 -0.13 11.14 1.51
N ALA A 68 0.15 12.21 0.76
CA ALA A 68 -0.46 12.43 -0.55
C ALA A 68 0.55 12.23 -1.69
N LYS A 69 0.09 11.57 -2.77
CA LYS A 69 0.77 11.44 -4.06
C LYS A 69 2.22 10.94 -3.96
N LEU A 70 2.44 9.89 -3.19
CA LEU A 70 3.75 9.24 -3.10
C LEU A 70 4.00 8.42 -4.38
N PRO A 71 5.13 8.62 -5.09
CA PRO A 71 5.45 7.83 -6.28
C PRO A 71 5.72 6.37 -5.93
N ILE A 72 5.13 5.47 -6.71
CA ILE A 72 5.38 4.04 -6.60
C ILE A 72 6.61 3.70 -7.45
N GLU A 73 7.63 3.13 -6.82
CA GLU A 73 8.87 2.74 -7.50
C GLU A 73 8.77 1.33 -8.09
N SER A 74 8.09 0.43 -7.37
CA SER A 74 7.80 -0.91 -7.84
C SER A 74 6.61 -1.50 -7.10
N TYR A 75 6.07 -2.59 -7.63
CA TYR A 75 5.02 -3.34 -6.97
C TYR A 75 5.17 -4.84 -7.18
N SER A 76 4.60 -5.62 -6.27
CA SER A 76 4.43 -7.06 -6.43
C SER A 76 2.98 -7.45 -6.12
N ILE A 77 2.51 -8.47 -6.82
CA ILE A 77 1.16 -9.01 -6.68
C ILE A 77 1.29 -10.49 -6.37
N GLU A 78 0.70 -10.91 -5.27
CA GLU A 78 0.64 -12.30 -4.84
C GLU A 78 -0.82 -12.72 -4.80
N ALA A 79 -1.26 -13.42 -5.85
CA ALA A 79 -2.61 -13.96 -5.95
C ALA A 79 -2.71 -15.29 -5.20
N GLY A 80 -3.43 -15.30 -4.09
CA GLY A 80 -3.82 -16.52 -3.36
C GLY A 80 -5.18 -17.04 -3.82
N HIS A 81 -5.62 -18.15 -3.20
CA HIS A 81 -6.93 -18.74 -3.49
C HIS A 81 -8.10 -17.92 -2.93
N GLU A 82 -7.92 -17.22 -1.81
CA GLU A 82 -8.98 -16.49 -1.09
C GLU A 82 -8.79 -14.97 -1.09
N PHE A 83 -7.58 -14.50 -1.33
CA PHE A 83 -7.24 -13.08 -1.34
C PHE A 83 -6.04 -12.83 -2.25
N THR A 84 -5.92 -11.58 -2.72
CA THR A 84 -4.76 -11.07 -3.42
C THR A 84 -4.05 -10.05 -2.55
N VAL A 85 -2.73 -10.17 -2.44
CA VAL A 85 -1.87 -9.24 -1.73
C VAL A 85 -1.14 -8.36 -2.74
N TYR A 86 -1.26 -7.06 -2.57
CA TYR A 86 -0.54 -6.05 -3.34
C TYR A 86 0.49 -5.40 -2.43
N ARG A 87 1.75 -5.36 -2.86
CA ARG A 87 2.80 -4.62 -2.16
C ARG A 87 3.34 -3.55 -3.08
N PHE A 88 3.21 -2.31 -2.68
CA PHE A 88 3.79 -1.16 -3.35
C PHE A 88 5.01 -0.72 -2.57
N TYR A 89 6.10 -0.43 -3.27
CA TYR A 89 7.36 0.04 -2.70
C TYR A 89 7.61 1.47 -3.14
N MET A 90 7.97 2.32 -2.20
CA MET A 90 8.17 3.76 -2.38
C MET A 90 9.43 4.20 -1.65
N TYR A 91 10.03 5.31 -2.07
CA TYR A 91 10.99 6.00 -1.21
C TYR A 91 10.25 6.83 -0.15
N PRO A 92 10.83 7.00 1.05
CA PRO A 92 10.29 7.94 2.04
C PRO A 92 10.17 9.35 1.43
N PRO A 93 9.11 10.10 1.73
CA PRO A 93 9.00 11.49 1.32
C PRO A 93 10.17 12.31 1.90
N LYS A 94 10.68 13.25 1.10
CA LYS A 94 11.79 14.15 1.49
C LYS A 94 11.34 15.25 2.44
#